data_AF-A0A7J8E7C1-F1
#
_entry.id   AF-A0A7J8E7C1-F1
#
_cell.length_a   1.000
_cell.length_b   1.000
_cell.length_c   1.000
_cell.angle_alpha   90.00
_cell.angle_beta   90.00
_cell.angle_gamma   90.00
#
_symmetry.space_group_name_H-M   'P 1'
#
loop_
_entity.id
_entity.type
_entity.pdbx_description
1 polymer ?
#
loop_
_entity_poly.entity_id
_entity_poly.type
_entity_poly.pdbx_seq_one_letter_code
_entity_poly.pdbx_strand_id
1 'polypeptide(L)'
;MLLRLKPGLPLPLPLLLLLGPLGVLYSRAQAGPARTEDAVELDFSTERPVHLVSPAFLSFTIDANLATDPRFLTFLGSAKLRTLARGLSPAYLRFGGTKTDFLIFDPKKEPSFEERIYWQSQSKQDICTSGFIPSDVEKRLQLEWPFQEQLLLREQYQKKFKNSTYSIS
;
A
#
# COMPACT_ATOMS: atom_id res chain seq x y z
N MET A 1 -27.27 5.02 -49.13
CA MET A 1 -28.20 6.06 -49.61
C MET A 1 -27.78 7.38 -48.99
N LEU A 2 -27.45 8.37 -49.82
CA LEU A 2 -27.02 9.72 -49.46
C LEU A 2 -28.12 10.51 -48.74
N LEU A 3 -27.76 11.31 -47.72
CA LEU A 3 -28.33 12.62 -47.36
C LEU A 3 -27.22 13.36 -46.57
N ARG A 4 -26.38 14.26 -47.11
CA ARG A 4 -26.58 15.65 -47.59
C ARG A 4 -27.41 16.54 -46.64
N LEU A 5 -26.72 17.43 -45.92
CA LEU A 5 -27.20 18.79 -45.61
C LEU A 5 -26.14 19.82 -46.01
N LYS A 6 -26.61 21.03 -46.30
CA LYS A 6 -26.21 22.01 -47.33
C LYS A 6 -25.02 22.95 -47.02
N PRO A 7 -24.55 23.70 -48.05
CA PRO A 7 -23.30 24.47 -48.07
C PRO A 7 -23.48 25.98 -47.77
N GLY A 8 -22.37 26.69 -47.52
CA GLY A 8 -22.33 28.15 -47.47
C GLY A 8 -20.96 28.72 -47.05
N LEU A 9 -20.09 28.93 -48.05
CA LEU A 9 -18.75 29.56 -48.06
C LEU A 9 -18.78 31.07 -47.63
N PRO A 10 -17.67 31.83 -47.42
CA PRO A 10 -16.47 31.85 -48.30
C PRO A 10 -15.06 32.04 -47.69
N LEU A 11 -14.09 31.31 -48.28
CA LEU A 11 -12.75 31.71 -48.79
C LEU A 11 -11.71 32.41 -47.86
N PRO A 12 -10.39 32.47 -48.21
CA PRO A 12 -9.61 31.66 -49.16
C PRO A 12 -8.28 31.11 -48.59
N LEU A 13 -7.79 29.99 -49.15
CA LEU A 13 -6.35 29.71 -49.32
C LEU A 13 -6.01 30.10 -50.78
N PRO A 14 -4.76 30.44 -51.18
CA PRO A 14 -3.55 29.72 -50.78
C PRO A 14 -2.23 30.54 -50.70
N LEU A 15 -1.26 30.07 -49.91
CA LEU A 15 0.15 30.17 -50.32
C LEU A 15 0.92 28.99 -49.71
N LEU A 16 1.28 28.04 -50.58
CA LEU A 16 2.19 26.94 -50.28
C LEU A 16 3.62 27.40 -50.60
N LEU A 17 4.57 26.82 -49.85
CA LEU A 17 6.04 26.78 -50.04
C LEU A 17 6.83 27.83 -49.26
N LEU A 18 7.61 27.40 -48.25
CA LEU A 18 9.03 27.04 -48.39
C LEU A 18 9.62 26.60 -47.01
N LEU A 19 10.43 25.52 -47.03
CA LEU A 19 11.62 25.20 -46.20
C LEU A 19 11.56 25.47 -44.67
N GLY A 20 11.77 24.54 -43.73
CA GLY A 20 12.60 23.33 -43.62
C GLY A 20 12.61 22.92 -42.11
N PRO A 21 13.24 21.80 -41.71
CA PRO A 21 13.15 21.33 -40.32
C PRO A 21 14.00 22.24 -39.43
N LEU A 22 13.42 22.83 -38.39
CA LEU A 22 14.21 23.33 -37.26
C LEU A 22 14.83 22.12 -36.55
N GLY A 23 16.02 21.72 -37.03
CA GLY A 23 16.94 20.91 -36.28
C GLY A 23 17.24 21.66 -34.99
N VAL A 24 16.76 21.12 -33.87
CA VAL A 24 17.21 21.54 -32.54
C VAL A 24 18.68 21.15 -32.45
N LEU A 25 19.56 22.10 -32.77
CA LEU A 25 20.98 22.05 -32.44
C LEU A 25 21.09 22.06 -30.91
N TYR A 26 21.09 20.88 -30.30
CA TYR A 26 21.62 20.73 -28.96
C TYR A 26 23.10 21.13 -29.02
N SER A 27 23.40 22.34 -28.55
CA SER A 27 24.75 22.76 -28.26
C SER A 27 25.28 21.83 -27.17
N ARG A 28 26.05 20.82 -27.57
CA ARG A 28 26.82 19.99 -26.64
C ARG A 28 27.93 20.88 -26.10
N ALA A 29 27.63 21.62 -25.05
CA ALA A 29 28.64 22.18 -24.17
C ALA A 29 29.36 20.99 -23.53
N GLN A 30 30.52 20.65 -24.09
CA GLN A 30 31.41 19.65 -23.53
C GLN A 30 32.05 20.27 -22.29
N ALA A 31 31.36 20.14 -21.15
CA ALA A 31 31.97 20.36 -19.85
C ALA A 31 33.09 19.31 -19.71
N GLY A 32 34.34 19.75 -19.73
CA GLY A 32 35.49 18.90 -19.40
C GLY A 32 35.30 18.33 -18.00
N PRO A 33 35.83 17.12 -17.71
CA PRO A 33 35.60 16.48 -16.43
C PRO A 33 36.26 17.34 -15.35
N ALA A 34 35.44 18.00 -14.52
CA ALA A 34 35.88 18.42 -13.21
C ALA A 34 36.23 17.14 -12.46
N ARG A 35 37.53 16.89 -12.26
CA ARG A 35 38.01 15.80 -11.42
C ARG A 35 37.51 16.06 -9.99
N THR A 36 36.36 15.50 -9.69
CA THR A 36 35.87 15.30 -8.34
C THR A 36 36.44 13.96 -7.90
N GLU A 37 37.21 13.94 -6.81
CA GLU A 37 37.94 12.73 -6.35
C GLU A 37 37.00 11.59 -5.94
N ASP A 38 35.70 11.86 -5.86
CA ASP A 38 34.63 10.91 -5.57
C ASP A 38 33.85 10.43 -6.83
N ALA A 39 34.37 10.68 -8.03
CA ALA A 39 33.71 10.24 -9.25
C ALA A 39 33.83 8.72 -9.44
N VAL A 40 32.68 8.05 -9.57
CA VAL A 40 32.59 6.61 -9.84
C VAL A 40 31.94 6.39 -11.21
N GLU A 41 32.56 5.54 -12.02
CA GLU A 41 32.00 5.10 -13.30
C GLU A 41 30.99 3.97 -13.08
N LEU A 42 29.86 4.05 -13.79
CA LEU A 42 28.79 3.07 -13.70
C LEU A 42 28.55 2.44 -15.07
N ASP A 43 28.65 1.13 -15.15
CA ASP A 43 28.33 0.36 -16.36
C ASP A 43 26.89 -0.15 -16.30
N PHE A 44 26.09 0.22 -17.30
CA PHE A 44 24.68 -0.15 -17.40
C PHE A 44 24.49 -1.22 -18.48
N SER A 45 23.99 -2.39 -18.08
CA SER A 45 23.59 -3.45 -19.02
C SER A 45 22.08 -3.44 -19.23
N THR A 46 21.61 -2.94 -20.38
CA THR A 46 20.18 -2.74 -20.68
C THR A 46 19.69 -3.52 -21.91
N GLU A 47 20.52 -4.41 -22.47
CA GLU A 47 20.25 -5.17 -23.70
C GLU A 47 19.05 -6.11 -23.58
N ARG A 48 18.82 -6.66 -22.37
CA ARG A 48 17.69 -7.53 -22.07
C ARG A 48 17.36 -7.48 -20.58
N PRO A 49 16.08 -7.70 -20.19
CA PRO A 49 15.72 -7.87 -18.79
C PRO A 49 16.48 -9.05 -18.17
N VAL A 50 17.10 -8.85 -17.00
CA VAL A 50 17.78 -9.93 -16.25
C VAL A 50 16.74 -10.83 -15.58
N HIS A 51 15.73 -10.21 -14.94
CA HIS A 51 14.60 -10.88 -14.32
C HIS A 51 13.32 -10.07 -14.54
N LEU A 52 12.19 -10.77 -14.56
CA LEU A 52 10.87 -10.15 -14.45
C LEU A 52 10.39 -10.35 -13.03
N VAL A 53 10.17 -9.25 -12.31
CA VAL A 53 9.60 -9.27 -10.96
C VAL A 53 8.10 -9.07 -11.01
N SER A 54 7.40 -9.54 -9.97
CA SER A 54 5.97 -9.27 -9.79
C SER A 54 5.71 -7.76 -9.68
N PRO A 55 4.58 -7.24 -10.16
CA PRO A 55 4.12 -5.90 -9.81
C PRO A 55 4.05 -5.69 -8.28
N ALA A 56 3.77 -6.76 -7.53
CA ALA A 56 3.76 -6.80 -6.07
C ALA A 56 5.14 -7.18 -5.46
N PHE A 57 6.24 -6.83 -6.13
CA PHE A 57 7.59 -7.16 -5.66
C PHE A 57 7.84 -6.66 -4.23
N LEU A 58 7.46 -5.41 -3.95
CA LEU A 58 7.49 -4.86 -2.61
C LEU A 58 6.18 -5.19 -1.89
N SER A 59 6.19 -6.32 -1.19
CA SER A 59 5.08 -6.80 -0.35
C SER A 59 5.40 -6.68 1.14
N PHE A 60 4.40 -6.79 2.00
CA PHE A 60 4.58 -6.57 3.44
C PHE A 60 3.80 -7.56 4.31
N THR A 61 4.09 -7.52 5.61
CA THR A 61 3.57 -8.48 6.59
C THR A 61 2.88 -7.77 7.76
N ILE A 62 1.90 -8.44 8.35
CA ILE A 62 1.44 -8.17 9.72
C ILE A 62 1.77 -9.41 10.53
N ASP A 63 2.48 -9.24 11.65
CA ASP A 63 2.86 -10.38 12.47
C ASP A 63 1.63 -11.03 13.10
N ALA A 64 1.54 -12.36 13.03
CA ALA A 64 0.48 -13.16 13.62
C ALA A 64 0.34 -12.92 15.13
N ASN A 65 1.41 -12.44 15.80
CA ASN A 65 1.39 -12.07 17.20
C ASN A 65 0.37 -10.95 17.54
N LEU A 66 -0.06 -10.15 16.56
CA LEU A 66 -1.11 -9.15 16.75
C LEU A 66 -2.44 -9.80 17.18
N ALA A 67 -2.69 -11.05 16.76
CA ALA A 67 -3.86 -11.83 17.16
C ALA A 67 -3.69 -12.58 18.49
N THR A 68 -2.56 -12.38 19.21
CA THR A 68 -2.39 -12.94 20.56
C THR A 68 -3.50 -12.46 21.50
N ASP A 69 -3.83 -11.17 21.38
CA ASP A 69 -5.04 -10.56 21.90
C ASP A 69 -5.83 -9.97 20.71
N PRO A 70 -6.88 -10.65 20.23
CA PRO A 70 -7.62 -10.28 19.01
C PRO A 70 -8.17 -8.85 19.00
N ARG A 71 -8.35 -8.22 20.16
CA ARG A 71 -8.83 -6.83 20.28
C ARG A 71 -8.00 -5.85 19.46
N PHE A 72 -6.68 -6.08 19.39
CA PHE A 72 -5.75 -5.21 18.68
C PHE A 72 -5.82 -5.36 17.15
N LEU A 73 -6.46 -6.41 16.61
CA LEU A 73 -6.76 -6.49 15.18
C LEU A 73 -7.70 -5.36 14.73
N THR A 74 -8.48 -4.79 15.65
CA THR A 74 -9.32 -3.60 15.41
C THR A 74 -8.52 -2.42 14.88
N PHE A 75 -7.23 -2.29 15.21
CA PHE A 75 -6.38 -1.23 14.65
C PHE A 75 -6.33 -1.24 13.12
N LEU A 76 -6.48 -2.41 12.49
CA LEU A 76 -6.48 -2.54 11.04
C LEU A 76 -7.70 -1.86 10.37
N GLY A 77 -8.73 -1.53 11.15
CA GLY A 77 -9.86 -0.70 10.72
C GLY A 77 -9.53 0.79 10.53
N SER A 78 -8.35 1.25 10.95
CA SER A 78 -7.96 2.66 10.87
C SER A 78 -7.88 3.17 9.43
N ALA A 79 -8.56 4.28 9.14
CA ALA A 79 -8.49 4.96 7.85
C ALA A 79 -7.06 5.43 7.50
N LYS A 80 -6.26 5.76 8.51
CA LYS A 80 -4.84 6.12 8.34
C LYS A 80 -4.04 4.92 7.85
N LEU A 81 -4.16 3.76 8.51
CA LEU A 81 -3.47 2.54 8.09
C LEU A 81 -3.92 2.06 6.70
N ARG A 82 -5.23 2.15 6.40
CA ARG A 82 -5.74 1.87 5.06
C ARG A 82 -5.12 2.76 3.99
N THR A 83 -5.01 4.07 4.25
CA THR A 83 -4.39 5.01 3.31
C THR A 83 -2.92 4.67 3.07
N LEU A 84 -2.17 4.36 4.14
CA LEU A 84 -0.77 3.96 4.03
C LEU A 84 -0.60 2.63 3.26
N ALA A 85 -1.42 1.62 3.57
CA ALA A 85 -1.40 0.33 2.89
C ALA A 85 -1.75 0.45 1.40
N ARG A 86 -2.71 1.31 1.04
CA ARG A 86 -3.06 1.61 -0.36
C ARG A 86 -1.88 2.22 -1.13
N GLY A 87 -1.04 3.01 -0.47
CA GLY A 87 0.18 3.57 -1.08
C GLY A 87 1.21 2.52 -1.48
N LEU A 88 1.13 1.30 -0.95
CA LEU A 88 1.96 0.17 -1.33
C LEU A 88 1.32 -0.74 -2.38
N SER A 89 0.08 -0.44 -2.81
CA SER A 89 -0.61 -1.25 -3.81
C SER A 89 0.03 -1.08 -5.21
N PRO A 90 0.24 -2.15 -5.98
CA PRO A 90 -0.08 -3.55 -5.66
C PRO A 90 0.96 -4.18 -4.73
N ALA A 91 0.49 -4.90 -3.71
CA ALA A 91 1.33 -5.65 -2.77
C ALA A 91 0.58 -6.87 -2.21
N TYR A 92 1.30 -7.94 -1.90
CA TYR A 92 0.78 -8.98 -1.02
C TYR A 92 0.84 -8.53 0.43
N LEU A 93 -0.17 -8.93 1.19
CA LEU A 93 -0.21 -8.80 2.65
C LEU A 93 -0.16 -10.20 3.26
N ARG A 94 0.97 -10.54 3.89
CA ARG A 94 1.10 -11.81 4.63
C ARG A 94 0.76 -11.59 6.10
N PHE A 95 -0.25 -12.28 6.59
CA PHE A 95 -0.46 -12.47 8.02
C PHE A 95 0.27 -13.73 8.46
N GLY A 96 1.30 -13.60 9.29
CA GLY A 96 2.14 -14.73 9.67
C GLY A 96 3.27 -14.35 10.60
N GLY A 97 4.16 -15.29 10.93
CA GLY A 97 5.21 -15.08 11.95
C GLY A 97 5.24 -16.25 12.93
N THR A 98 6.03 -16.15 14.00
CA THR A 98 6.20 -17.26 14.96
C THR A 98 4.87 -17.69 15.59
N LYS A 99 3.95 -16.74 15.84
CA LYS A 99 2.67 -17.03 16.50
C LYS A 99 1.72 -17.86 15.64
N THR A 100 1.95 -17.96 14.33
CA THR A 100 1.06 -18.66 13.38
C THR A 100 0.76 -20.09 13.84
N ASP A 101 1.77 -20.81 14.33
CA ASP A 101 1.65 -22.21 14.77
C ASP A 101 0.93 -22.38 16.12
N PHE A 102 0.61 -21.27 16.80
CA PHE A 102 -0.04 -21.23 18.12
C PHE A 102 -1.41 -20.54 18.08
N LEU A 103 -1.86 -20.10 16.90
CA LEU A 103 -3.19 -19.52 16.71
C LEU A 103 -4.19 -20.62 16.41
N ILE A 104 -5.23 -20.69 17.23
CA ILE A 104 -6.33 -21.65 17.09
C ILE A 104 -7.57 -20.88 16.69
N PHE A 105 -8.15 -21.24 15.56
CA PHE A 105 -9.45 -20.72 15.18
C PHE A 105 -10.53 -21.35 16.06
N ASP A 106 -11.28 -20.51 16.78
CA ASP A 106 -12.43 -20.92 17.59
C ASP A 106 -13.66 -20.12 17.16
N PRO A 107 -14.55 -20.69 16.32
CA PRO A 107 -15.74 -19.98 15.83
C PRO A 107 -16.75 -19.66 16.93
N LYS A 108 -16.64 -20.26 18.12
CA LYS A 108 -17.54 -20.03 19.26
C LYS A 108 -16.98 -19.00 20.24
N LYS A 109 -15.78 -18.47 19.99
CA LYS A 109 -15.18 -17.45 20.84
C LYS A 109 -16.00 -16.17 20.77
N GLU A 110 -16.50 -15.76 21.92
CA GLU A 110 -17.22 -14.50 22.08
C GLU A 110 -16.30 -13.31 21.78
N PRO A 111 -16.73 -12.36 20.93
CA PRO A 111 -15.96 -11.15 20.65
C PRO A 111 -15.82 -10.29 21.89
N SER A 112 -14.70 -9.58 21.99
CA SER A 112 -14.49 -8.59 23.04
C SER A 112 -15.50 -7.43 22.94
N PHE A 113 -15.49 -6.55 23.94
CA PHE A 113 -16.24 -5.31 23.86
C PHE A 113 -15.80 -4.45 22.66
N GLU A 114 -14.49 -4.25 22.48
CA GLU A 114 -13.89 -3.46 21.41
C GLU A 114 -14.27 -4.02 20.02
N GLU A 115 -14.16 -5.34 19.84
CA GLU A 115 -14.53 -6.01 18.59
C GLU A 115 -16.02 -5.81 18.29
N ARG A 116 -16.90 -6.03 19.28
CA ARG A 116 -18.35 -5.85 19.12
C ARG A 116 -18.71 -4.43 18.69
N ILE A 117 -18.16 -3.43 19.38
CA ILE A 117 -18.45 -2.02 19.08
C ILE A 117 -17.95 -1.64 17.69
N TYR A 118 -16.76 -2.11 17.29
CA TYR A 118 -16.22 -1.88 15.96
C TYR A 118 -17.12 -2.46 14.86
N TRP A 119 -17.55 -3.72 14.98
CA TRP A 119 -18.38 -4.35 13.95
C TRP A 119 -19.80 -3.78 13.90
N GLN A 120 -20.36 -3.43 15.06
CA GLN A 120 -21.66 -2.75 15.12
C GLN A 120 -21.63 -1.41 14.39
N SER A 121 -20.55 -0.63 14.51
CA SER A 121 -20.42 0.65 13.79
C SER A 121 -20.25 0.47 12.28
N GLN A 122 -19.79 -0.70 11.80
CA GLN A 122 -19.64 -0.99 10.38
C GLN A 122 -20.94 -1.44 9.69
N SER A 123 -21.91 -1.99 10.44
CA SER A 123 -23.08 -2.73 9.91
C SER A 123 -23.96 -2.02 8.87
N LYS A 124 -23.87 -0.69 8.75
CA LYS A 124 -24.72 0.13 7.87
C LYS A 124 -23.95 0.87 6.78
N GLN A 125 -22.64 0.68 6.68
CA GLN A 125 -21.75 1.49 5.86
C GLN A 125 -20.82 0.64 5.02
N ASP A 126 -20.33 1.19 3.90
CA ASP A 126 -19.24 0.57 3.16
C ASP A 126 -17.92 0.76 3.93
N ILE A 127 -17.43 -0.35 4.50
CA ILE A 127 -16.20 -0.41 5.31
C ILE A 127 -14.99 0.13 4.54
N CYS A 128 -14.92 -0.09 3.23
CA CYS A 128 -13.77 0.30 2.43
C CYS A 128 -13.70 1.82 2.19
N THR A 129 -14.82 2.52 2.19
CA THR A 129 -14.88 3.96 1.96
C THR A 129 -15.00 4.72 3.27
N SER A 130 -16.00 4.42 4.09
CA SER A 130 -16.32 5.18 5.30
C SER A 130 -16.03 4.45 6.60
N GLY A 131 -15.49 3.22 6.58
CA GLY A 131 -15.18 2.50 7.81
C GLY A 131 -14.20 3.26 8.71
N PHE A 132 -14.48 3.23 10.02
CA PHE A 132 -13.65 3.87 11.05
C PHE A 132 -13.72 3.07 12.36
N ILE A 133 -12.73 3.29 13.23
CA ILE A 133 -12.73 2.77 14.59
C ILE A 133 -13.42 3.81 15.49
N PRO A 134 -14.43 3.43 16.29
CA PRO A 134 -15.03 4.34 17.27
C PRO A 134 -13.97 4.95 18.20
N SER A 135 -14.05 6.26 18.46
CA SER A 135 -12.97 7.02 19.10
C SER A 135 -12.64 6.52 20.52
N ASP A 136 -13.63 6.05 21.26
CA ASP A 136 -13.47 5.48 22.59
C ASP A 136 -12.72 4.13 22.56
N VAL A 137 -13.01 3.29 21.56
CA VAL A 137 -12.30 2.04 21.29
C VAL A 137 -10.86 2.33 20.87
N GLU A 138 -10.67 3.25 19.91
CA GLU A 138 -9.35 3.60 19.41
C GLU A 138 -8.44 4.13 20.52
N LYS A 139 -8.93 5.07 21.34
CA LYS A 139 -8.17 5.63 22.47
C LYS A 139 -7.78 4.56 23.49
N ARG A 140 -8.71 3.65 23.81
CA ARG A 140 -8.43 2.57 24.77
C ARG A 140 -7.35 1.62 24.26
N LEU A 141 -7.49 1.17 23.02
CA LEU A 141 -6.49 0.28 22.40
C LEU A 141 -5.14 0.98 22.30
N GLN A 142 -5.08 2.26 21.95
CA GLN A 142 -3.83 3.04 21.91
C GLN A 142 -3.17 3.17 23.28
N LEU A 143 -3.94 3.31 24.36
CA LEU A 143 -3.42 3.36 25.73
C LEU A 143 -2.84 2.00 26.18
N GLU A 144 -3.48 0.89 25.78
CA GLU A 144 -3.03 -0.47 26.14
C GLU A 144 -1.89 -0.98 25.24
N TRP A 145 -1.76 -0.45 24.02
CA TRP A 145 -0.83 -0.95 23.01
C TRP A 145 0.64 -1.01 23.47
N PRO A 146 1.24 0.01 24.12
CA PRO A 146 2.64 -0.06 24.54
C PRO A 146 2.91 -1.21 25.52
N PHE A 147 1.94 -1.51 26.39
CA PHE A 147 2.05 -2.65 27.30
C PHE A 147 1.95 -3.97 26.54
N GLN A 148 0.99 -4.08 25.62
CA GLN A 148 0.84 -5.26 24.77
C GLN A 148 2.10 -5.51 23.93
N GLU A 149 2.66 -4.48 23.31
CA GLU A 149 3.89 -4.57 22.50
C GLU A 149 5.05 -5.15 23.32
N GLN A 150 5.25 -4.68 24.56
CA GLN A 150 6.27 -5.23 25.46
C GLN A 150 6.03 -6.71 25.80
N LEU A 151 4.77 -7.12 25.96
CA LEU A 151 4.43 -8.53 26.18
C LEU A 151 4.77 -9.39 24.95
N LEU A 152 4.43 -8.93 23.75
CA LEU A 152 4.72 -9.64 22.49
C LEU A 152 6.24 -9.78 22.27
N LEU A 153 6.99 -8.69 22.47
CA LEU A 153 8.45 -8.70 22.36
C LEU A 153 9.10 -9.62 23.39
N ARG A 154 8.60 -9.61 24.63
CA ARG A 154 9.08 -10.50 25.70
C ARG A 154 8.78 -11.96 25.39
N GLU A 155 7.57 -12.29 24.91
CA GLU A 155 7.21 -13.66 24.51
C GLU A 155 8.16 -14.16 23.42
N GLN A 156 8.42 -13.33 22.40
CA GLN A 156 9.34 -13.62 21.31
C GLN A 156 10.79 -13.82 21.77
N TYR A 157 11.26 -13.02 22.72
CA TYR A 157 12.61 -13.16 23.30
C TYR A 157 12.73 -14.44 24.13
N GLN A 158 11.71 -14.76 24.93
CA GLN A 158 11.73 -15.94 25.80
C GLN A 158 11.45 -17.25 25.05
N LYS A 159 10.97 -17.19 23.80
CA LYS A 159 10.56 -18.35 22.99
C LYS A 159 9.51 -19.24 23.67
N LYS A 160 8.68 -18.64 24.54
CA LYS A 160 7.64 -19.33 25.30
C LYS A 160 6.27 -18.92 24.79
N PHE A 161 5.88 -19.45 23.63
CA PHE A 161 4.62 -19.10 22.98
C PHE A 161 3.45 -19.85 23.61
N LYS A 162 2.40 -19.11 23.96
CA LYS A 162 1.13 -19.70 24.40
C LYS A 162 0.14 -19.76 23.25
N ASN A 163 -0.76 -20.75 23.30
CA ASN A 163 -1.88 -20.83 22.38
C ASN A 163 -2.84 -19.66 22.62
N SER A 164 -3.27 -19.04 21.53
CA SER A 164 -4.27 -17.98 21.53
C SER A 164 -5.40 -18.36 20.59
N THR A 165 -6.63 -18.08 20.99
CA THR A 165 -7.81 -18.28 20.14
C THR A 165 -8.23 -16.99 19.47
N TYR A 166 -8.78 -17.08 18.26
CA TYR A 166 -9.44 -15.98 17.57
C TYR A 166 -10.71 -16.50 16.89
N SER A 167 -11.70 -15.62 16.72
CA SER A 167 -12.93 -15.89 15.98
C SER A 167 -13.05 -14.98 14.75
N ILE A 168 -13.92 -15.38 13.83
CA ILE A 168 -14.50 -14.45 12.87
C ILE A 168 -15.57 -13.71 13.68
N SER A 169 -15.41 -12.40 13.79
CA SER A 169 -16.39 -11.55 14.48
C SER A 169 -17.60 -11.25 13.61
#